data_AF-J9E763-F1
#
_entry.id   AF-J9E763-F1
#
_cell.length_a   1.000
_cell.length_b   1.000
_cell.length_c   1.000
_cell.angle_alpha   90.00
_cell.angle_beta   90.00
_cell.angle_gamma   90.00
#
_symmetry.space_group_name_H-M   'P 1'
#
loop_
_entity.id
_entity.type
_entity.pdbx_description
1 polymer ?
#
loop_
_entity_poly.entity_id
_entity_poly.type
_entity_poly.pdbx_seq_one_letter_code
_entity_poly.pdbx_strand_id
1 'polypeptide(L)'
;MVDARGGAMRGCRHSGVRIIIPPRKAPQPTRITCRYLRKDKLAHPPPLSEGEALASRILEMAPHGAKFLGPVILEVPHLHHF
;
A
#
# COMPACT_ATOMS: atom_id res chain seq x y z
N MET A 1 -1.00 -10.40 -8.64
CA MET A 1 -1.53 -11.70 -8.16
C MET A 1 -0.43 -12.33 -7.33
N VAL A 2 -0.76 -12.88 -6.18
CA VAL A 2 0.18 -13.53 -5.27
C VAL A 2 -0.46 -14.80 -4.72
N ASP A 3 0.33 -15.83 -4.50
CA ASP A 3 -0.11 -17.09 -3.90
C ASP A 3 0.88 -17.54 -2.80
N ALA A 4 0.77 -18.78 -2.33
CA ALA A 4 1.60 -19.32 -1.28
C ALA A 4 3.12 -19.27 -1.58
N ARG A 5 3.55 -19.12 -2.84
CA ARG A 5 4.96 -18.90 -3.19
C ARG A 5 5.46 -17.52 -2.76
N GLY A 6 4.56 -16.60 -2.47
CA GLY A 6 4.87 -15.21 -2.22
C GLY A 6 5.10 -14.44 -3.51
N GLY A 7 5.68 -13.25 -3.40
CA GLY A 7 6.00 -12.43 -4.56
C GLY A 7 6.32 -10.98 -4.18
N ALA A 8 7.03 -10.30 -5.08
CA ALA A 8 7.27 -8.87 -4.98
C ALA A 8 6.58 -8.17 -6.16
N MET A 9 5.77 -7.17 -5.85
CA MET A 9 5.03 -6.37 -6.82
C MET A 9 5.52 -4.93 -6.72
N ARG A 10 5.79 -4.31 -7.86
CA ARG A 10 6.06 -2.87 -7.96
C ARG A 10 4.85 -2.19 -8.59
N GLY A 11 4.50 -1.01 -8.09
CA GLY A 11 3.47 -0.18 -8.71
C GLY A 11 3.88 0.30 -10.11
N CYS A 12 3.00 1.07 -10.76
CA CYS A 12 3.24 1.62 -12.09
C CYS A 12 4.59 2.38 -12.17
N ARG A 13 5.15 2.48 -13.38
CA ARG A 13 6.38 3.25 -13.64
C ARG A 13 6.25 4.62 -12.96
N HIS A 14 7.20 4.98 -12.10
CA HIS A 14 7.26 6.21 -11.28
C HIS A 14 6.46 6.26 -9.97
N SER A 15 5.68 5.23 -9.62
CA SER A 15 4.97 5.24 -8.31
C SER A 15 5.90 5.04 -7.12
N GLY A 16 7.03 4.34 -7.30
CA GLY A 16 7.98 3.98 -6.24
C GLY A 16 7.44 3.00 -5.17
N VAL A 17 6.14 2.66 -5.22
CA VAL A 17 5.51 1.71 -4.27
C VAL A 17 5.96 0.29 -4.57
N ARG A 18 6.26 -0.47 -3.50
CA ARG A 18 6.55 -1.90 -3.59
C ARG A 18 5.80 -2.67 -2.50
N ILE A 19 5.21 -3.78 -2.90
CA ILE A 19 4.57 -4.74 -1.99
C ILE A 19 5.38 -6.03 -2.04
N ILE A 20 5.77 -6.56 -0.89
CA ILE A 20 6.50 -7.82 -0.79
C ILE A 20 5.74 -8.75 0.14
N ILE A 21 5.43 -9.93 -0.39
CA ILE A 21 4.77 -11.00 0.34
C ILE A 21 5.76 -12.16 0.43
N PRO A 22 6.25 -12.45 1.64
CA PRO A 22 7.14 -13.58 1.83
C PRO A 22 6.46 -14.91 1.46
N PRO A 23 7.23 -15.96 1.13
CA PRO A 23 6.68 -17.29 0.91
C PRO A 23 5.84 -17.77 2.10
N ARG A 24 4.76 -18.49 1.79
CA ARG A 24 3.78 -19.09 2.73
C ARG A 24 2.97 -18.07 3.54
N LYS A 25 2.97 -16.79 3.16
CA LYS A 25 2.17 -15.75 3.85
C LYS A 25 0.80 -15.49 3.25
N ALA A 26 0.59 -15.80 1.97
CA ALA A 26 -0.74 -15.74 1.36
C ALA A 26 -1.47 -17.09 1.57
N PRO A 27 -2.63 -17.12 2.25
CA PRO A 27 -3.38 -18.36 2.50
C PRO A 27 -4.04 -18.93 1.24
N GLN A 28 -4.34 -18.05 0.29
CA GLN A 28 -4.93 -18.39 -1.01
C GLN A 28 -4.47 -17.40 -2.08
N PRO A 29 -4.54 -17.76 -3.37
CA PRO A 29 -4.26 -16.84 -4.47
C PRO A 29 -5.08 -15.55 -4.33
N THR A 30 -4.41 -14.41 -4.19
CA THR A 30 -5.05 -13.12 -3.92
C THR A 30 -4.61 -12.06 -4.94
N ARG A 31 -5.58 -11.30 -5.45
CA ARG A 31 -5.32 -10.16 -6.34
C ARG A 31 -5.15 -8.88 -5.52
N ILE A 32 -3.91 -8.57 -5.15
CA ILE A 32 -3.63 -7.32 -4.47
C ILE A 32 -3.56 -6.18 -5.48
N THR A 33 -4.21 -5.07 -5.16
CA THR A 33 -4.11 -3.83 -5.90
C THR A 33 -3.77 -2.69 -4.94
N CYS A 34 -2.95 -1.76 -5.41
CA CYS A 34 -2.65 -0.53 -4.70
C CYS A 34 -2.75 0.64 -5.68
N ARG A 35 -3.38 1.75 -5.29
CA ARG A 35 -3.41 2.98 -6.09
C ARG A 35 -3.26 4.21 -5.23
N TYR A 36 -2.57 5.23 -5.75
CA TYR A 36 -2.59 6.53 -5.12
C TYR A 36 -3.94 7.22 -5.35
N LEU A 37 -4.55 7.66 -4.25
CA LEU A 37 -5.73 8.50 -4.30
C LEU A 37 -5.32 9.94 -4.58
N ARG A 38 -6.10 10.60 -5.43
CA ARG A 38 -6.02 12.06 -5.56
C ARG A 38 -6.73 12.69 -4.37
N LYS A 39 -6.23 13.84 -3.90
CA LYS A 39 -6.79 14.52 -2.71
C LYS A 39 -8.29 14.82 -2.88
N ASP A 40 -8.73 15.17 -4.08
CA ASP A 40 -10.12 15.42 -4.48
C ASP A 40 -11.05 14.20 -4.45
N LYS A 41 -10.48 12.98 -4.43
CA LYS A 41 -11.27 11.72 -4.37
C LYS A 41 -11.44 11.19 -2.96
N LEU A 42 -11.01 11.94 -1.96
CA LEU A 42 -10.95 11.48 -0.60
C LEU A 42 -12.10 12.10 0.22
N ALA A 43 -13.18 11.32 0.41
CA ALA A 43 -14.38 11.79 1.10
C ALA A 43 -14.10 12.19 2.57
N HIS A 44 -13.20 11.45 3.23
CA HIS A 44 -12.82 11.68 4.61
C HIS A 44 -11.29 11.66 4.72
N PRO A 45 -10.61 12.81 4.62
CA PRO A 45 -9.19 12.88 4.89
C PRO A 45 -8.84 12.56 6.33
N PRO A 46 -7.67 11.92 6.57
CA PRO A 46 -7.15 11.81 7.92
C PRO A 46 -7.09 13.20 8.56
N PRO A 47 -7.62 13.36 9.79
CA PRO A 47 -7.49 14.62 10.49
C PRO A 47 -6.00 14.90 10.73
N LEU A 48 -5.57 16.14 10.51
CA LEU A 48 -4.22 16.61 10.77
C LEU A 48 -4.30 17.74 11.80
N SER A 49 -3.45 17.67 12.81
CA SER A 49 -3.29 18.71 13.83
C SER A 49 -2.35 19.82 13.35
N GLU A 50 -2.26 20.92 14.09
CA GLU A 50 -1.28 21.97 13.81
C GLU A 50 0.15 21.39 13.80
N GLY A 51 0.88 21.65 12.73
CA GLY A 51 2.24 21.11 12.52
C GLY A 51 2.31 19.70 11.91
N GLU A 52 1.18 19.02 11.68
CA GLU A 52 1.16 17.70 11.05
C GLU A 52 0.99 17.79 9.52
N ALA A 53 1.66 16.89 8.80
CA ALA A 53 1.55 16.78 7.36
C ALA A 53 1.61 15.33 6.90
N LEU A 54 0.97 15.04 5.76
CA LEU A 54 1.11 13.74 5.11
C LEU A 54 2.51 13.62 4.48
N ALA A 55 3.31 12.68 4.97
CA ALA A 55 4.63 12.37 4.41
C ALA A 55 4.55 11.78 2.99
N SER A 56 3.44 11.12 2.64
CA SER A 56 3.17 10.56 1.32
C SER A 56 1.73 10.80 0.88
N ARG A 57 1.45 10.62 -0.42
CA ARG A 57 0.05 10.54 -0.89
C ARG A 57 -0.65 9.33 -0.26
N ILE A 58 -1.97 9.42 -0.13
CA ILE A 58 -2.79 8.33 0.40
C ILE A 58 -2.87 7.20 -0.62
N LEU A 59 -2.66 5.98 -0.14
CA LEU A 59 -2.68 4.75 -0.93
C LEU A 59 -3.94 3.96 -0.57
N GLU A 60 -4.76 3.63 -1.56
CA GLU A 60 -5.87 2.71 -1.42
C GLU A 60 -5.42 1.29 -1.76
N MET A 61 -5.76 0.35 -0.88
CA MET A 61 -5.38 -1.06 -0.99
C MET A 61 -6.64 -1.92 -1.18
N ALA A 62 -6.55 -2.93 -2.04
CA ALA A 62 -7.57 -3.96 -2.17
C ALA A 62 -6.95 -5.37 -2.26
N PRO A 63 -7.65 -6.43 -1.81
CA PRO A 63 -8.99 -6.38 -1.22
C PRO A 63 -8.97 -5.81 0.21
N HIS A 64 -10.02 -5.05 0.57
CA HIS A 64 -10.18 -4.55 1.93
C HIS A 64 -10.33 -5.73 2.91
N GLY A 65 -9.68 -5.64 4.07
CA GLY A 65 -9.72 -6.71 5.07
C GLY A 65 -8.95 -7.97 4.69
N ALA A 66 -8.10 -7.93 3.64
CA ALA A 66 -7.21 -9.06 3.31
C ALA A 66 -6.37 -9.47 4.52
N LYS A 67 -6.39 -10.76 4.85
CA LYS A 67 -5.58 -11.34 5.94
C LYS A 67 -4.48 -12.22 5.38
N PHE A 68 -3.27 -12.01 5.87
CA PHE A 68 -2.10 -12.85 5.60
C PHE A 68 -1.79 -13.70 6.83
N LEU A 69 -1.12 -14.83 6.62
CA LEU A 69 -0.66 -15.73 7.68
C LEU A 69 0.55 -15.17 8.47
N GLY A 70 0.90 -13.91 8.26
CA GLY A 70 2.01 -13.22 8.91
C GLY A 70 2.29 -11.87 8.25
N PRO A 71 3.37 -11.19 8.67
CA PRO A 71 3.67 -9.85 8.20
C PRO A 71 4.01 -9.84 6.70
N VAL A 72 3.62 -8.75 6.05
CA VAL A 72 3.94 -8.39 4.67
C VAL A 72 4.54 -6.99 4.66
N ILE A 73 5.31 -6.66 3.63
CA ILE A 73 6.05 -5.40 3.56
C ILE A 73 5.42 -4.51 2.49
N LEU A 74 5.21 -3.25 2.84
CA LEU A 74 4.77 -2.19 1.94
C LEU A 74 5.77 -1.04 2.02
N GLU A 75 6.55 -0.85 0.96
CA GLU A 75 7.44 0.29 0.78
C GLU A 75 6.66 1.41 0.08
N VAL A 76 6.59 2.58 0.71
CA VAL A 76 5.92 3.77 0.16
C VAL A 76 6.93 4.91 0.09
N PRO A 77 7.16 5.51 -1.10
CA PRO A 77 7.98 6.70 -1.18
C PRO A 77 7.28 7.87 -0.50
N HIS A 78 8.03 8.59 0.32
CA HIS A 78 7.62 9.82 0.96
C HIS A 78 8.43 10.99 0.41
N LEU A 79 7.84 12.18 0.41
CA LEU A 79 8.52 13.42 0.03
C LEU A 79 8.77 14.19 1.33
N HIS A 80 10.01 14.16 1.84
CA HIS A 80 10.40 15.11 2.89
C HIS A 80 10.86 16.39 2.20
N HIS A 81 10.01 17.42 2.22
CA HIS A 81 10.45 18.81 2.10
C HIS A 81 10.33 19.41 3.51
N PHE A 82 11.46 19.80 4.09
CA PHE A 82 11.51 20.74 5.20
C PHE A 82 11.69 22.14 4.62
#